data_AF-A0A382D3E6-F1
#
_entry.id   AF-A0A382D3E6-F1
#
_cell.length_a   1.000
_cell.length_b   1.000
_cell.length_c   1.000
_cell.angle_alpha   90.00
_cell.angle_beta   90.00
_cell.angle_gamma   90.00
#
_symmetry.space_group_name_H-M   'P 1'
#
loop_
_entity.id
_entity.type
_entity.pdbx_description
1 polymer ?
#
loop_
_entity_poly.entity_id
_entity_poly.type
_entity_poly.pdbx_seq_one_letter_code
_entity_poly.pdbx_strand_id
1 'polypeptide(L)'
;FATVIGADGSVLREGTNGWRCEAFMPMPEGGFKKPHAAAPACSDKNSVAWANAYKAGTIPDMEGDGWIWMLHGDLGVDNFTVGTDGQKNAGHKHYIESGPHMMLMPKDPSSLDAQSTDYSSGAPYVMFQGSPYAHLMIPLVDYYSYQPQSSPGN
;
A
#
# COMPACT_ATOMS: atom_id res chain seq x y z
N PHE A 1 8.67 19.10 -3.95
CA PHE A 1 9.06 17.77 -3.40
C PHE A 1 8.11 17.43 -2.25
N ALA A 2 8.01 16.16 -1.84
CA ALA A 2 7.06 15.72 -0.81
C ALA A 2 7.48 16.15 0.61
N THR A 3 6.49 16.35 1.48
CA THR A 3 6.68 16.51 2.92
C THR A 3 7.14 15.17 3.50
N VAL A 4 8.15 15.18 4.37
CA VAL A 4 8.68 13.98 5.03
C VAL A 4 8.25 13.99 6.49
N ILE A 5 7.60 12.92 6.92
CA ILE A 5 7.10 12.77 8.29
C ILE A 5 7.96 11.78 9.06
N GLY A 6 8.31 12.16 10.28
CA GLY A 6 9.04 11.34 11.23
C GLY A 6 8.14 10.32 11.91
N ALA A 7 8.76 9.34 12.56
CA ALA A 7 8.04 8.27 13.24
C ALA A 7 7.11 8.73 14.36
N ASP A 8 7.40 9.89 14.95
CA ASP A 8 6.60 10.57 15.98
C ASP A 8 5.49 11.45 15.40
N GLY A 9 5.32 11.47 14.06
CA GLY A 9 4.37 12.33 13.36
C GLY A 9 4.88 13.74 13.11
N SER A 10 6.10 14.10 13.52
CA SER A 10 6.68 15.41 13.27
C SER A 10 7.03 15.61 11.79
N VAL A 11 6.98 16.85 11.32
CA VAL A 11 7.46 17.19 9.98
C VAL A 11 8.99 17.33 10.02
N LEU A 12 9.70 16.38 9.38
CA LEU A 12 11.16 16.43 9.26
C LEU A 12 11.61 17.35 8.12
N ARG A 13 10.79 17.44 7.07
CA ARG A 13 11.03 18.33 5.94
C ARG A 13 9.71 18.71 5.30
N GLU A 14 9.44 20.01 5.22
CA GLU A 14 8.24 20.54 4.57
C GLU A 14 8.32 20.39 3.05
N GLY A 15 7.23 19.96 2.43
CA GLY A 15 7.12 19.77 0.99
C GLY A 15 6.47 20.95 0.27
N THR A 16 6.37 20.84 -1.05
CA THR A 16 5.78 21.88 -1.92
C THR A 16 4.82 21.35 -2.97
N ASN A 17 4.61 20.03 -3.05
CA ASN A 17 3.79 19.41 -4.09
C ASN A 17 2.54 18.69 -3.56
N GLY A 18 2.23 18.83 -2.27
CA GLY A 18 1.05 18.21 -1.64
C GLY A 18 1.18 16.71 -1.34
N TRP A 19 2.32 16.08 -1.63
CA TRP A 19 2.60 14.70 -1.26
C TRP A 19 3.23 14.62 0.13
N ARG A 20 2.93 13.54 0.85
CA ARG A 20 3.50 13.20 2.16
C ARG A 20 4.13 11.82 2.10
N CYS A 21 5.35 11.66 2.61
CA CYS A 21 6.04 10.38 2.73
C CYS A 21 6.30 10.02 4.20
N GLU A 22 6.05 8.77 4.57
CA GLU A 22 6.26 8.25 5.92
C GLU A 22 6.48 6.74 5.95
N ALA A 23 7.04 6.23 7.05
CA ALA A 23 7.02 4.79 7.33
C ALA A 23 5.61 4.37 7.74
N PHE A 24 5.08 3.29 7.17
CA PHE A 24 3.82 2.70 7.64
C PHE A 24 4.01 1.83 8.88
N MET A 25 5.22 1.33 9.09
CA MET A 25 5.55 0.54 10.28
C MET A 25 6.01 1.41 11.44
N PRO A 26 5.68 1.05 12.70
CA PRO A 26 6.27 1.67 13.87
C PRO A 26 7.80 1.60 13.83
N MET A 27 8.47 2.70 14.14
CA MET A 27 9.92 2.76 14.17
C MET A 27 10.47 1.87 15.30
N PRO A 28 11.29 0.85 15.00
CA PRO A 28 11.94 0.05 16.03
C PRO A 28 13.05 0.84 16.72
N GLU A 29 13.40 0.43 17.93
CA GLU A 29 14.59 0.95 18.62
C GLU A 29 15.84 0.69 17.76
N GLY A 30 16.62 1.74 17.49
CA GLY A 30 17.79 1.69 16.60
C GLY A 30 17.48 1.81 15.10
N GLY A 31 16.22 1.97 14.71
CA GLY A 31 15.79 2.21 13.34
C GLY A 31 15.70 0.96 12.46
N PHE A 32 15.12 1.13 11.26
CA PHE A 32 14.93 0.03 10.32
C PHE A 32 16.26 -0.44 9.71
N LYS A 33 16.49 -1.76 9.70
CA LYS A 33 17.68 -2.37 9.08
C LYS A 33 17.70 -2.25 7.56
N LYS A 34 16.51 -2.22 6.94
CA LYS A 34 16.31 -2.12 5.49
C LYS A 34 15.12 -1.21 5.21
N PRO A 35 15.12 -0.45 4.11
CA PRO A 35 13.98 0.38 3.73
C PRO A 35 12.65 -0.40 3.65
N HIS A 36 12.67 -1.61 3.10
CA HIS A 36 11.49 -2.49 3.00
C HIS A 36 10.83 -2.78 4.36
N ALA A 37 11.64 -2.93 5.43
CA ALA A 37 11.11 -3.18 6.78
C ALA A 37 10.26 -2.02 7.32
N ALA A 38 10.38 -0.83 6.74
CA ALA A 38 9.59 0.34 7.10
C ALA A 38 8.25 0.42 6.35
N ALA A 39 8.06 -0.40 5.30
CA ALA A 39 6.98 -0.29 4.32
C ALA A 39 6.67 1.18 3.96
N PRO A 40 7.67 1.97 3.52
CA PRO A 40 7.50 3.41 3.37
C PRO A 40 6.56 3.71 2.21
N ALA A 41 5.57 4.56 2.49
CA ALA A 41 4.60 5.01 1.51
C ALA A 41 4.74 6.51 1.32
N CYS A 42 4.52 6.98 0.10
CA CYS A 42 4.15 8.37 -0.13
C CYS A 42 2.76 8.44 -0.74
N SER A 43 1.95 9.35 -0.20
CA SER A 43 0.55 9.51 -0.56
C SER A 43 0.29 10.97 -0.95
N ASP A 44 -0.57 11.18 -1.95
CA ASP A 44 -1.14 12.49 -2.19
C ASP A 44 -2.19 12.87 -1.13
N LYS A 45 -2.73 14.10 -1.22
CA LYS A 45 -3.74 14.61 -0.28
C LYS A 45 -4.96 13.69 -0.15
N ASN A 46 -5.47 13.13 -1.24
CA ASN A 46 -6.68 12.31 -1.24
C ASN A 46 -6.39 10.95 -0.61
N SER A 47 -5.27 10.32 -0.97
CA SER A 47 -4.86 9.04 -0.42
C SER A 47 -4.45 9.10 1.05
N VAL A 48 -4.06 10.26 1.58
CA VAL A 48 -3.87 10.44 3.03
C VAL A 48 -5.18 10.19 3.79
N ALA A 49 -6.33 10.63 3.25
CA ALA A 49 -7.63 10.36 3.87
C ALA A 49 -7.94 8.86 3.89
N TRP A 50 -7.65 8.15 2.80
CA TRP A 50 -7.77 6.69 2.73
C TRP A 50 -6.88 5.99 3.76
N ALA A 51 -5.59 6.36 3.82
CA ALA A 51 -4.63 5.73 4.73
C ALA A 51 -5.01 5.93 6.21
N ASN A 52 -5.48 7.13 6.57
CA ASN A 52 -5.93 7.42 7.92
C ASN A 52 -7.18 6.60 8.29
N ALA A 53 -8.14 6.50 7.37
CA ALA A 53 -9.36 5.73 7.58
C ALA A 53 -9.08 4.22 7.70
N TYR A 54 -8.20 3.68 6.85
CA TYR A 54 -7.72 2.29 6.95
C TYR A 54 -7.09 2.01 8.31
N LYS A 55 -6.16 2.88 8.76
CA LYS A 55 -5.51 2.75 10.09
C LYS A 55 -6.52 2.87 11.24
N ALA A 56 -7.58 3.64 11.07
CA ALA A 56 -8.64 3.83 12.08
C ALA A 56 -9.75 2.76 12.02
N GLY A 57 -9.77 1.90 11.00
CA GLY A 57 -10.87 0.96 10.77
C GLY A 57 -12.19 1.63 10.40
N THR A 58 -12.14 2.82 9.79
CA THR A 58 -13.31 3.60 9.37
C THR A 58 -13.43 3.69 7.84
N ILE A 59 -14.59 4.07 7.33
CA ILE A 59 -14.80 4.27 5.88
C ILE A 59 -13.99 5.49 5.40
N PRO A 60 -13.18 5.37 4.33
CA PRO A 60 -12.51 6.51 3.70
C PRO A 60 -13.50 7.57 3.21
N ASP A 61 -13.28 8.82 3.59
CA ASP A 61 -13.98 9.99 3.02
C ASP A 61 -12.99 10.77 2.15
N MET A 62 -13.12 10.60 0.82
CA MET A 62 -12.17 11.12 -0.16
C MET A 62 -12.83 12.15 -1.08
N GLU A 63 -12.14 13.27 -1.33
CA GLU A 63 -12.64 14.33 -2.23
C GLU A 63 -12.58 13.91 -3.72
N GLY A 64 -11.60 13.07 -4.07
CA GLY A 64 -11.36 12.49 -5.38
C GLY A 64 -10.45 11.27 -5.26
N ASP A 65 -10.14 10.63 -6.39
CA ASP A 65 -9.18 9.53 -6.41
C ASP A 65 -7.81 10.01 -5.90
N GLY A 66 -7.07 9.11 -5.27
CA GLY A 66 -5.74 9.40 -4.74
C GLY A 66 -4.71 8.36 -5.15
N TRP A 67 -3.45 8.75 -5.08
CA TRP A 67 -2.32 7.88 -5.38
C TRP A 67 -1.42 7.66 -4.17
N ILE A 68 -0.95 6.42 -4.04
CA ILE A 68 0.11 6.02 -3.12
C ILE A 68 1.21 5.33 -3.93
N TRP A 69 2.47 5.52 -3.57
CA TRP A 69 3.54 4.62 -4.02
C TRP A 69 4.33 4.07 -2.85
N MET A 70 4.73 2.81 -2.97
CA MET A 70 5.57 2.09 -2.02
C MET A 70 6.77 1.54 -2.77
N LEU A 71 7.75 2.41 -3.02
CA LEU A 71 8.94 2.08 -3.83
C LEU A 71 9.87 1.05 -3.16
N HIS A 72 9.67 0.77 -1.89
CA HIS A 72 10.37 -0.30 -1.18
C HIS A 72 9.46 -1.50 -0.88
N GLY A 73 8.24 -1.54 -1.41
CA GLY A 73 7.28 -2.61 -1.16
C GLY A 73 6.63 -2.57 0.21
N ASP A 74 5.84 -3.61 0.49
CA ASP A 74 5.11 -3.82 1.75
C ASP A 74 5.53 -5.13 2.42
N LEU A 75 5.10 -5.35 3.66
CA LEU A 75 5.40 -6.57 4.42
C LEU A 75 4.42 -7.71 4.15
N GLY A 76 3.62 -7.58 3.11
CA GLY A 76 2.64 -8.52 2.63
C GLY A 76 1.27 -8.48 3.29
N VAL A 77 0.28 -8.75 2.45
CA VAL A 77 -1.14 -8.61 2.74
C VAL A 77 -1.89 -9.75 2.03
N ASP A 78 -2.94 -10.30 2.66
CA ASP A 78 -3.88 -11.20 1.98
C ASP A 78 -4.82 -10.39 1.09
N ASN A 79 -4.86 -10.71 -0.21
CA ASN A 79 -5.55 -9.90 -1.20
C ASN A 79 -7.06 -9.71 -0.94
N PHE A 80 -7.69 -10.60 -0.18
CA PHE A 80 -9.13 -10.56 0.10
C PHE A 80 -9.47 -10.29 1.57
N THR A 81 -8.47 -10.27 2.46
CA THR A 81 -8.67 -10.17 3.90
C THR A 81 -8.04 -8.89 4.43
N VAL A 82 -8.89 -7.89 4.71
CA VAL A 82 -8.50 -6.57 5.25
C VAL A 82 -7.76 -6.72 6.58
N GLY A 83 -6.69 -5.94 6.79
CA GLY A 83 -5.97 -5.87 8.06
C GLY A 83 -4.97 -6.99 8.32
N THR A 84 -4.50 -7.66 7.27
CA THR A 84 -3.54 -8.79 7.35
C THR A 84 -2.08 -8.37 7.17
N ASP A 85 -1.79 -7.09 7.44
CA ASP A 85 -0.51 -6.45 7.21
C ASP A 85 0.64 -7.15 7.98
N GLY A 86 1.56 -7.79 7.26
CA GLY A 86 2.74 -8.45 7.82
C GLY A 86 2.48 -9.83 8.44
N GLN A 87 1.27 -10.37 8.36
CA GLN A 87 0.88 -11.60 9.08
C GLN A 87 1.13 -12.88 8.26
N LYS A 88 2.32 -13.01 7.64
CA LYS A 88 2.68 -14.12 6.72
C LYS A 88 2.32 -15.54 7.21
N ASN A 89 2.49 -15.80 8.50
CA ASN A 89 2.32 -17.13 9.10
C ASN A 89 0.90 -17.40 9.64
N ALA A 90 -0.06 -16.49 9.41
CA ALA A 90 -1.43 -16.62 9.91
C ALA A 90 -2.35 -17.48 9.01
N GLY A 91 -1.79 -18.22 8.05
CA GLY A 91 -2.55 -19.15 7.20
C GLY A 91 -3.35 -18.47 6.07
N HIS A 92 -2.95 -17.26 5.68
CA HIS A 92 -3.54 -16.51 4.58
C HIS A 92 -3.37 -17.24 3.25
N LYS A 93 -4.46 -17.39 2.48
CA LYS A 93 -4.50 -18.15 1.24
C LYS A 93 -4.04 -17.32 0.04
N HIS A 94 -4.29 -16.02 0.06
CA HIS A 94 -4.06 -15.10 -1.06
C HIS A 94 -3.02 -14.04 -0.69
N TYR A 95 -2.01 -14.46 0.06
CA TYR A 95 -0.97 -13.57 0.58
C TYR A 95 0.02 -13.16 -0.51
N ILE A 96 0.38 -11.88 -0.52
CA ILE A 96 1.42 -11.30 -1.39
C ILE A 96 2.29 -10.34 -0.59
N GLU A 97 3.56 -10.69 -0.36
CA GLU A 97 4.62 -9.78 0.10
C GLU A 97 5.25 -9.10 -1.11
N SER A 98 4.95 -7.81 -1.28
CA SER A 98 5.23 -7.13 -2.54
C SER A 98 6.51 -6.29 -2.50
N GLY A 99 7.15 -6.17 -3.66
CA GLY A 99 8.18 -5.20 -3.96
C GLY A 99 7.58 -3.85 -4.42
N PRO A 100 8.34 -3.05 -5.18
CA PRO A 100 7.90 -1.72 -5.61
C PRO A 100 6.56 -1.74 -6.35
N HIS A 101 5.62 -0.90 -5.92
CA HIS A 101 4.32 -0.75 -6.58
C HIS A 101 3.75 0.66 -6.41
N MET A 102 2.81 1.00 -7.29
CA MET A 102 1.91 2.14 -7.12
C MET A 102 0.52 1.62 -6.75
N MET A 103 -0.28 2.47 -6.14
CA MET A 103 -1.66 2.19 -5.84
C MET A 103 -2.55 3.37 -6.18
N LEU A 104 -3.72 3.06 -6.76
CA LEU A 104 -4.82 4.01 -6.93
C LEU A 104 -5.87 3.71 -5.86
N MET A 105 -6.14 4.70 -5.02
CA MET A 105 -7.24 4.72 -4.07
C MET A 105 -8.44 5.37 -4.76
N PRO A 106 -9.44 4.61 -5.22
CA PRO A 106 -10.60 5.20 -5.86
C PRO A 106 -11.47 5.90 -4.80
N LYS A 107 -12.05 7.05 -5.15
CA LYS A 107 -13.11 7.67 -4.33
C LYS A 107 -14.33 6.75 -4.23
N ASP A 108 -14.66 6.07 -5.32
CA ASP A 108 -15.72 5.08 -5.39
C ASP A 108 -15.11 3.69 -5.63
N PRO A 109 -15.01 2.83 -4.61
CA PRO A 109 -14.48 1.47 -4.73
C PRO A 109 -15.15 0.62 -5.83
N SER A 110 -16.44 0.84 -6.11
CA SER A 110 -17.18 0.08 -7.14
C SER A 110 -16.68 0.35 -8.57
N SER A 111 -15.95 1.45 -8.77
CA SER A 111 -15.28 1.74 -10.04
C SER A 111 -14.25 0.67 -10.45
N LEU A 112 -13.83 -0.18 -9.50
CA LEU A 112 -12.88 -1.27 -9.72
C LEU A 112 -13.54 -2.66 -9.89
N ASP A 113 -14.88 -2.78 -9.85
CA ASP A 113 -15.56 -4.09 -9.84
C ASP A 113 -15.26 -4.96 -11.08
N ALA A 114 -14.99 -4.34 -12.23
CA ALA A 114 -14.65 -5.03 -13.47
C ALA A 114 -13.16 -5.40 -13.60
N GLN A 115 -12.32 -4.98 -12.66
CA GLN A 115 -10.88 -5.23 -12.69
C GLN A 115 -10.55 -6.61 -12.11
N SER A 116 -9.43 -7.19 -12.55
CA SER A 116 -8.94 -8.48 -12.05
C SER A 116 -8.50 -8.38 -10.60
N THR A 117 -8.61 -9.47 -9.84
CA THR A 117 -7.99 -9.65 -8.51
C THR A 117 -6.75 -10.56 -8.56
N ASP A 118 -6.34 -10.97 -9.76
CA ASP A 118 -5.19 -11.87 -9.97
C ASP A 118 -3.86 -11.11 -9.88
N TYR A 119 -3.27 -11.14 -8.69
CA TYR A 119 -1.96 -10.56 -8.40
C TYR A 119 -0.78 -11.33 -9.01
N SER A 120 -1.01 -12.50 -9.64
CA SER A 120 0.04 -13.30 -10.28
C SER A 120 0.22 -13.01 -11.77
N SER A 121 -0.66 -12.20 -12.36
CA SER A 121 -0.64 -11.89 -13.79
C SER A 121 0.41 -10.84 -14.20
N GLY A 122 0.96 -10.09 -13.24
CA GLY A 122 1.85 -8.95 -13.48
C GLY A 122 1.14 -7.68 -13.96
N ALA A 123 -0.15 -7.79 -14.29
CA ALA A 123 -1.01 -6.64 -14.60
C ALA A 123 -1.53 -5.97 -13.31
N PRO A 124 -2.07 -4.74 -13.41
CA PRO A 124 -2.81 -4.14 -12.31
C PRO A 124 -3.95 -5.04 -11.82
N TYR A 125 -4.14 -5.09 -10.50
CA TYR A 125 -5.16 -5.93 -9.88
C TYR A 125 -5.78 -5.24 -8.66
N VAL A 126 -6.97 -5.67 -8.26
CA VAL A 126 -7.68 -5.13 -7.10
C VAL A 126 -7.32 -5.90 -5.85
N MET A 127 -6.92 -5.16 -4.82
CA MET A 127 -6.83 -5.64 -3.45
C MET A 127 -8.10 -5.25 -2.69
N PHE A 128 -8.55 -6.13 -1.81
CA PHE A 128 -9.73 -5.97 -0.96
C PHE A 128 -11.04 -5.70 -1.74
N GLN A 129 -11.20 -6.32 -2.91
CA GLN A 129 -12.40 -6.18 -3.73
C GLN A 129 -13.68 -6.44 -2.90
N GLY A 130 -14.70 -5.61 -3.10
CA GLY A 130 -15.97 -5.67 -2.36
C GLY A 130 -15.93 -5.02 -0.97
N SER A 131 -14.81 -4.45 -0.54
CA SER A 131 -14.71 -3.67 0.70
C SER A 131 -14.64 -2.16 0.43
N PRO A 132 -14.91 -1.30 1.45
CA PRO A 132 -14.66 0.14 1.36
C PRO A 132 -13.18 0.52 1.13
N TYR A 133 -12.27 -0.44 1.30
CA TYR A 133 -10.83 -0.26 1.13
C TYR A 133 -10.33 -0.81 -0.20
N ALA A 134 -11.20 -1.17 -1.15
CA ALA A 134 -10.75 -1.69 -2.42
C ALA A 134 -9.88 -0.66 -3.15
N HIS A 135 -8.72 -1.10 -3.63
CA HIS A 135 -7.76 -0.25 -4.33
C HIS A 135 -7.04 -1.04 -5.41
N LEU A 136 -6.58 -0.32 -6.44
CA LEU A 136 -5.83 -0.93 -7.52
C LEU A 136 -4.35 -0.98 -7.15
N MET A 137 -3.78 -2.17 -7.13
CA MET A 137 -2.36 -2.43 -7.03
C MET A 137 -1.76 -2.42 -8.43
N ILE A 138 -0.69 -1.65 -8.63
CA ILE A 138 -0.01 -1.50 -9.92
C ILE A 138 1.45 -1.93 -9.72
N PRO A 139 1.79 -3.17 -10.12
CA PRO A 139 3.16 -3.69 -10.05
C PRO A 139 4.16 -2.80 -10.81
N LEU A 140 5.33 -2.55 -10.22
CA LEU A 140 6.47 -1.94 -10.92
C LEU A 140 7.59 -2.98 -11.10
N VAL A 141 8.74 -2.53 -11.60
CA VAL A 141 9.95 -3.36 -11.68
C VAL A 141 10.27 -3.90 -10.27
N ASP A 142 10.64 -5.18 -10.21
CA ASP A 142 10.95 -5.93 -8.99
C ASP A 142 9.78 -6.18 -8.02
N TYR A 143 8.53 -6.05 -8.49
CA TYR A 143 7.32 -6.30 -7.68
C TYR A 143 7.32 -7.67 -6.97
N TYR A 144 7.85 -8.72 -7.60
CA TYR A 144 7.85 -10.07 -7.02
C TYR A 144 9.14 -10.42 -6.26
N SER A 145 10.03 -9.45 -6.00
CA SER A 145 11.34 -9.71 -5.38
C SER A 145 11.26 -10.35 -3.99
N TYR A 146 10.18 -10.11 -3.23
CA TYR A 146 9.94 -10.70 -1.91
C TYR A 146 9.05 -11.96 -1.94
N GLN A 147 8.39 -12.22 -3.08
CA GLN A 147 7.58 -13.41 -3.28
C GLN A 147 7.71 -13.96 -4.73
N PRO A 148 8.89 -14.49 -5.13
CA PRO A 148 9.16 -14.86 -6.52
C PRO A 148 8.21 -15.94 -7.06
N GLN A 149 7.72 -16.84 -6.21
CA GLN A 149 6.78 -17.90 -6.60
C GLN A 149 5.41 -17.37 -7.05
N SER A 150 5.11 -16.09 -6.84
CA SER A 150 3.88 -15.45 -7.31
C SER A 150 4.08 -14.63 -8.58
N SER A 151 5.29 -14.59 -9.14
CA SER A 151 5.50 -13.95 -10.43
C SER A 151 4.71 -14.66 -11.53
N PRO A 152 4.30 -13.95 -12.60
CA PRO A 152 3.76 -14.58 -13.79
C PRO A 152 4.67 -15.71 -14.25
N GLY A 153 4.09 -16.87 -14.55
CA GLY A 153 4.84 -17.94 -15.20
C GLY A 153 5.37 -17.44 -16.54
N ASN A 154 6.67 -17.61 -16.80
CA ASN A 154 7.20 -17.54 -18.16
C ASN A 154 6.69 -18.74 -18.98
#